data_AF-A0A2T1CE03-F1
#
_entry.id   AF-A0A2T1CE03-F1
#
_cell.length_a   1.000
_cell.length_b   1.000
_cell.length_c   1.000
_cell.angle_alpha   90.00
_cell.angle_beta   90.00
_cell.angle_gamma   90.00
#
_symmetry.space_group_name_H-M   'P 1'
#
loop_
_entity.id
_entity.type
_entity.pdbx_description
1 polymer ?
#
loop_
_entity_poly.entity_id
_entity_poly.type
_entity_poly.pdbx_seq_one_letter_code
_entity_poly.pdbx_strand_id
1 'polypeptide(L)'
;MLTLSLLAVVPKTLAWSPTVGLVMLICNIAAIAFARYTVQRPNEGPSGPPLPLLGNLSLGTVIGAACFGHILGTGAILGLSNLGVL
;
A
#
# COMPACT_ATOMS: atom_id res chain seq x y z
N MET A 1 22.42 16.04 27.02
CA MET A 1 22.25 14.59 26.76
C MET A 1 20.89 14.26 26.16
N LEU A 2 19.78 14.87 26.61
CA LEU A 2 18.43 14.67 26.03
C LEU A 2 18.32 15.04 24.53
N THR A 3 19.07 16.05 24.09
CA THR A 3 19.04 16.58 22.71
C THR A 3 19.64 15.62 21.68
N LEU A 4 20.66 14.83 22.04
CA LEU A 4 21.28 13.85 21.12
C LEU A 4 20.34 12.66 20.85
N SER A 5 19.58 12.22 21.86
CA SER A 5 18.65 11.10 21.74
C SER A 5 17.46 11.42 20.83
N LEU A 6 17.03 12.68 20.78
CA LEU A 6 15.90 13.10 19.94
C LEU A 6 16.28 13.14 18.44
N LEU A 7 17.54 13.44 18.10
CA LEU A 7 18.05 13.34 16.73
C LEU A 7 18.16 11.89 16.25
N ALA A 8 18.40 10.94 17.16
CA ALA A 8 18.44 9.50 16.83
C ALA A 8 17.06 8.89 16.54
N VAL A 9 15.97 9.61 16.85
CA VAL A 9 14.58 9.21 16.59
C VAL A 9 14.07 9.78 15.26
N VAL A 10 14.90 10.47 14.46
CA VAL A 10 14.49 10.85 13.10
C VAL A 10 14.37 9.57 12.28
N PRO A 11 13.15 9.13 11.90
CA PRO A 11 13.01 7.94 11.07
C PRO A 11 13.75 8.20 9.77
N LYS A 12 14.58 7.25 9.37
CA LYS A 12 15.30 7.33 8.11
C LYS A 12 14.26 7.31 6.99
N THR A 13 13.93 8.47 6.43
CA THR A 13 13.03 8.53 5.27
C THR A 13 13.86 8.30 4.02
N LEU A 14 13.67 7.16 3.37
CA LEU A 14 14.34 6.89 2.09
C LEU A 14 13.90 7.92 1.05
N ALA A 15 14.86 8.39 0.26
CA ALA A 15 14.54 9.08 -0.99
C ALA A 15 13.78 8.11 -1.91
N TRP A 16 12.88 8.64 -2.72
CA TRP A 16 12.11 7.81 -3.65
C TRP A 16 13.05 7.07 -4.60
N SER A 17 12.82 5.77 -4.75
CA SER A 17 13.58 4.89 -5.63
C SER A 17 12.65 3.87 -6.30
N PRO A 18 13.10 3.21 -7.39
CA PRO A 18 12.34 2.14 -8.02
C PRO A 18 12.02 0.98 -7.08
N THR A 19 12.87 0.68 -6.08
CA THR A 19 12.61 -0.36 -5.08
C THR A 19 11.44 0.01 -4.16
N VAL A 20 11.34 1.28 -3.74
CA VAL A 20 10.17 1.79 -2.99
C VAL A 20 8.89 1.64 -3.83
N GLY A 21 8.95 1.98 -5.12
CA GLY A 21 7.84 1.80 -6.04
C GLY A 21 7.42 0.33 -6.20
N LEU A 22 8.38 -0.60 -6.24
CA LEU A 22 8.10 -2.03 -6.33
C LEU A 22 7.40 -2.56 -5.06
N VAL A 23 7.86 -2.17 -3.87
CA VAL A 23 7.20 -2.51 -2.60
C VAL A 23 5.77 -2.00 -2.59
N MET A 24 5.57 -0.75 -3.02
CA MET A 24 4.25 -0.13 -3.11
C MET A 24 3.30 -0.87 -4.06
N LEU A 25 3.81 -1.31 -5.21
CA LEU A 25 3.05 -2.08 -6.19
C LEU A 25 2.61 -3.43 -5.60
N ILE A 26 3.52 -4.13 -4.92
CA ILE A 26 3.22 -5.41 -4.27
C ILE A 26 2.14 -5.23 -3.19
N CYS A 27 2.25 -4.19 -2.37
CA CYS A 27 1.23 -3.88 -1.35
C CYS A 27 -0.14 -3.57 -1.96
N ASN A 28 -0.20 -2.84 -3.09
CA ASN A 28 -1.47 -2.59 -3.77
C ASN A 28 -2.07 -3.88 -4.37
N ILE A 29 -1.26 -4.74 -4.99
CA ILE A 29 -1.74 -6.04 -5.50
C ILE A 29 -2.28 -6.90 -4.36
N ALA A 30 -1.57 -6.95 -3.23
CA ALA A 30 -2.02 -7.68 -2.04
C ALA A 30 -3.34 -7.11 -1.49
N ALA A 31 -3.46 -5.79 -1.41
CA ALA A 31 -4.68 -5.12 -0.95
C ALA A 31 -5.88 -5.39 -1.86
N ILE A 32 -5.70 -5.38 -3.18
CA ILE A 32 -6.81 -5.69 -4.10
C ILE A 32 -7.18 -7.17 -4.04
N ALA A 33 -6.21 -8.07 -3.91
CA ALA A 33 -6.50 -9.48 -3.65
C ALA A 33 -7.32 -9.64 -2.36
N PHE A 34 -6.96 -8.93 -1.29
CA PHE A 34 -7.69 -8.94 -0.02
C PHE A 34 -9.12 -8.39 -0.17
N ALA A 35 -9.27 -7.27 -0.88
CA ALA A 35 -10.57 -6.66 -1.15
C ALA A 35 -11.50 -7.61 -1.92
N ARG A 36 -10.96 -8.41 -2.84
CA ARG A 36 -11.75 -9.40 -3.59
C ARG A 36 -12.39 -10.48 -2.71
N TYR A 37 -11.73 -10.86 -1.61
CA TYR A 37 -12.23 -11.90 -0.70
C TYR A 37 -12.97 -11.36 0.53
N THR A 38 -12.76 -10.09 0.90
CA THR A 38 -13.31 -9.50 2.13
C THR A 38 -14.45 -8.51 1.92
N VAL A 39 -14.53 -7.87 0.74
CA VAL A 39 -15.60 -6.91 0.45
C VAL A 39 -16.89 -7.67 0.18
N GLN A 40 -17.92 -7.40 0.98
CA GLN A 40 -19.22 -8.08 0.89
C GLN A 40 -19.97 -7.74 -0.40
N ARG A 41 -19.83 -6.51 -0.90
CA ARG A 41 -20.50 -5.98 -2.10
C ARG A 41 -19.50 -5.47 -3.13
N PRO A 42 -18.69 -6.36 -3.73
CA PRO A 42 -17.56 -5.96 -4.55
C PRO A 42 -17.97 -5.37 -5.91
N ASN A 43 -19.19 -5.67 -6.37
CA ASN A 43 -19.71 -5.30 -7.68
C ASN A 43 -20.83 -4.24 -7.62
N GLU A 44 -21.06 -3.62 -6.45
CA GLU A 44 -22.08 -2.57 -6.32
C GLU A 44 -21.52 -1.22 -6.80
N GLY A 45 -22.24 -0.56 -7.71
CA GLY A 45 -21.87 0.74 -8.28
C GLY A 45 -21.32 0.67 -9.71
N PRO A 46 -20.69 1.75 -10.21
CA PRO A 46 -20.15 1.81 -11.56
C PRO A 46 -19.13 0.69 -11.79
N SER A 47 -19.25 -0.01 -12.91
CA SER A 47 -18.28 -1.03 -13.32
C SER A 47 -16.88 -0.43 -13.37
N GLY A 48 -15.95 -1.00 -12.62
CA GLY A 48 -14.55 -0.60 -12.64
C GLY A 48 -13.87 -0.96 -13.97
N PRO A 49 -12.64 -0.48 -14.18
CA PRO A 49 -11.85 -0.88 -15.35
C PRO A 49 -11.71 -2.40 -15.39
N PRO A 50 -11.80 -3.03 -16.58
CA PRO A 50 -11.65 -4.47 -16.71
C PRO A 50 -10.22 -4.84 -16.37
N LEU A 51 -10.00 -5.41 -15.18
CA LEU A 51 -8.70 -5.99 -14.82
C LEU A 51 -8.74 -7.50 -15.11
N PRO A 52 -7.97 -8.00 -16.09
CA PRO A 52 -7.99 -9.40 -16.52
C PRO A 52 -7.76 -10.41 -15.38
N LEU A 53 -7.03 -10.00 -14.33
CA LEU A 53 -6.68 -10.87 -13.20
C LEU A 53 -7.53 -10.61 -11.94
N LEU A 54 -8.23 -9.48 -11.86
CA LEU A 54 -8.92 -9.02 -10.65
C LEU A 54 -10.45 -9.07 -10.74
N GLY A 55 -11.02 -9.36 -11.93
CA GLY A 55 -12.46 -9.58 -12.13
C GLY A 55 -13.27 -8.28 -12.27
N ASN A 56 -14.60 -8.40 -12.23
CA ASN A 56 -15.55 -7.30 -12.41
C ASN A 56 -15.74 -6.44 -11.15
N LEU A 57 -14.65 -6.01 -10.51
CA LEU A 57 -14.72 -5.13 -9.34
C LEU A 57 -15.37 -3.79 -9.71
N SER A 58 -16.23 -3.28 -8.83
CA SER A 58 -16.75 -1.91 -8.93
C SER A 58 -15.62 -0.90 -8.79
N LEU A 59 -15.77 0.27 -9.43
CA LEU A 59 -14.81 1.38 -9.32
C LEU A 59 -14.55 1.77 -7.86
N GLY A 60 -15.59 1.76 -7.03
CA GLY A 60 -15.49 2.04 -5.60
C GLY A 60 -14.62 1.00 -4.87
N THR A 61 -14.76 -0.27 -5.21
CA THR A 61 -13.96 -1.35 -4.63
C THR A 61 -12.49 -1.24 -5.03
N VAL A 62 -12.19 -0.89 -6.27
CA VAL A 62 -10.81 -0.70 -6.75
C VAL A 62 -10.16 0.50 -6.05
N ILE A 63 -10.86 1.62 -5.94
CA ILE A 63 -10.34 2.82 -5.26
C ILE A 63 -10.14 2.53 -3.76
N GLY A 64 -11.12 1.90 -3.10
CA GLY A 64 -11.01 1.52 -1.69
C GLY A 64 -9.83 0.58 -1.44
N ALA A 65 -9.65 -0.42 -2.29
CA ALA A 65 -8.52 -1.34 -2.23
C ALA A 65 -7.18 -0.64 -2.46
N ALA A 66 -7.10 0.31 -3.40
CA ALA A 66 -5.89 1.09 -3.65
C ALA A 66 -5.54 2.01 -2.48
N CYS A 67 -6.53 2.66 -1.85
CA CYS A 67 -6.35 3.45 -0.62
C CYS A 67 -5.81 2.57 0.51
N PHE A 68 -6.40 1.39 0.71
CA PHE A 68 -5.91 0.43 1.70
C PHE A 68 -4.49 -0.06 1.37
N GLY A 69 -4.20 -0.33 0.10
CA GLY A 69 -2.87 -0.68 -0.39
C GLY A 69 -1.84 0.42 -0.14
N HIS A 70 -2.23 1.70 -0.23
CA HIS A 70 -1.35 2.82 0.13
C HIS A 70 -1.06 2.88 1.63
N ILE A 71 -2.05 2.62 2.48
CA ILE A 71 -1.85 2.54 3.93
C ILE A 71 -0.89 1.40 4.28
N LEU A 72 -1.10 0.21 3.71
CA LEU A 72 -0.18 -0.92 3.90
C LEU A 72 1.22 -0.62 3.33
N GLY A 73 1.29 -0.04 2.14
CA GLY A 73 2.54 0.28 1.47
C GLY A 73 3.39 1.29 2.23
N THR A 74 2.79 2.38 2.72
CA THR A 74 3.49 3.35 3.57
C THR A 74 4.04 2.73 4.85
N GLY A 75 3.26 1.89 5.52
CA GLY A 75 3.73 1.12 6.68
C GLY A 75 4.88 0.18 6.36
N ALA A 76 4.78 -0.57 5.26
CA ALA A 76 5.81 -1.50 4.82
C ALA A 76 7.12 -0.79 4.43
N ILE A 77 7.02 0.31 3.68
CA ILE A 77 8.17 1.11 3.24
C ILE A 77 8.89 1.72 4.44
N LEU A 78 8.17 2.36 5.37
CA LEU A 78 8.78 2.90 6.59
C LEU A 78 9.39 1.79 7.46
N GLY A 79 8.72 0.65 7.58
CA GLY A 79 9.20 -0.51 8.35
C GLY A 79 10.49 -1.10 7.78
N LEU A 80 10.50 -1.43 6.48
CA LEU A 80 11.69 -1.97 5.80
C LEU A 80 12.84 -0.97 5.78
N SER A 81 12.53 0.31 5.60
CA SER A 81 13.52 1.39 5.67
C SER A 81 14.18 1.47 7.04
N ASN A 82 13.40 1.37 8.11
CA ASN A 82 13.91 1.40 9.47
C ASN A 82 14.77 0.16 9.80
N LEU A 83 14.46 -0.98 9.18
CA LEU A 83 15.27 -2.20 9.26
C LEU A 83 16.55 -2.15 8.39
N GLY A 84 16.67 -1.18 7.49
CA GLY A 84 17.83 -1.02 6.59
C GLY A 84 17.90 -2.02 5.43
N VAL A 85 16.78 -2.71 5.12
CA VAL A 85 16.67 -3.69 4.02
C VAL A 85 16.15 -3.07 2.71
N LEU A 86 15.76 -1.80 2.75
CA LEU A 86 15.27 -0.98 1.63
C LEU A 86 16.06 0.33 1.59
#